data_AF-A0A927QVT9-F1
#
_entry.id   AF-A0A927QVT9-F1
#
_cell.length_a   1.000
_cell.length_b   1.000
_cell.length_c   1.000
_cell.angle_alpha   90.00
_cell.angle_beta   90.00
_cell.angle_gamma   90.00
#
_symmetry.space_group_name_H-M   'P 1'
#
loop_
_entity.id
_entity.type
_entity.pdbx_description
1 polymer ?
#
loop_
_entity_poly.entity_id
_entity_poly.type
_entity_poly.pdbx_seq_one_letter_code
_entity_poly.pdbx_strand_id
1 'polypeptide(L)'
;MKLATKRWAAMFLIMGLLITMLPVTGMAADAKFSIPASAVSASADDGNVPGNTVDGNLNTRWSASGDGQWIQFDLGSNKKAAYIKIAFLNGSTRTSTFDIQTSTNNSSFTTVKANVMSALADGLQTFDFPDVDPVRYVRIVGHGNSLNAWNSYTEVEIYGDSSSAGSGTVVNVTNAAELNAAITAAKAGTTIVLANGTYTGPFSISSKNGTASSPIVIKAANQGQAVIAGTGGFKLSGSSYMTIEGMKFTNSGTAISLSASSNVRITRNKLALADNTSATKWIVLNGAGSNNNRIDHNEFGPRHDLGQMISIDGVNGQVAQYNTIEYNYFHDADPQTENGGETIRVGLSGLSMSDGFNTIQYNLFVSLDSDPEVISVKSKNNTVRYNTFRINKAQVTARHGHNDSFYGNFFFGDGAKAGVGGFRIYGNDHKIYNNYFEKLTQAAINIDGGDFDAGPNGDNYTSTDLTKHWRAYRVQVTNNTVVDSKASSIAVGLSYTYAPVDSRIANNIAKGSAGPLYNEAKTSNTVFEGNIGYGASLDNVSRTSSEIKNIDPLFAVSGGLQKLTSASPAINAAVGSYPYVTDDMDGQTRSVNDIGADEYSTSSVVRKPLTTADVGPAAP
;
A
#
# COMPACT_ATOMS: atom_id res chain seq x y z
N MET A 1 -41.67 46.47 -68.04
CA MET A 1 -42.08 46.00 -66.71
C MET A 1 -40.94 45.14 -66.15
N LYS A 2 -40.12 45.72 -65.26
CA LYS A 2 -38.91 45.13 -64.65
C LYS A 2 -39.25 44.79 -63.19
N LEU A 3 -38.79 43.67 -62.65
CA LEU A 3 -37.67 43.59 -61.69
C LEU A 3 -37.56 42.18 -61.05
N ALA A 4 -36.31 41.83 -60.76
CA ALA A 4 -35.81 40.57 -60.21
C ALA A 4 -35.72 40.59 -58.67
N THR A 5 -35.43 39.43 -58.06
CA THR A 5 -34.63 39.24 -56.80
C THR A 5 -34.51 37.72 -56.54
N LYS A 6 -33.37 37.04 -56.77
CA LYS A 6 -32.09 36.89 -56.02
C LYS A 6 -32.19 36.29 -54.59
N ARG A 7 -31.73 35.02 -54.51
CA ARG A 7 -30.95 34.27 -53.49
C ARG A 7 -30.81 34.85 -52.08
N TRP A 8 -30.84 33.98 -51.04
CA TRP A 8 -30.06 34.10 -49.80
C TRP A 8 -29.77 32.74 -49.14
N ALA A 9 -28.69 32.72 -48.37
CA ALA A 9 -28.03 31.58 -47.74
C ALA A 9 -28.14 31.63 -46.20
N ALA A 10 -27.86 30.47 -45.58
CA ALA A 10 -27.33 30.24 -44.23
C ALA A 10 -28.11 30.70 -42.98
N MET A 11 -28.42 29.75 -42.08
CA MET A 11 -28.07 29.77 -40.65
C MET A 11 -28.48 28.44 -39.99
N PHE A 12 -27.49 27.61 -39.65
CA PHE A 12 -27.67 26.51 -38.68
C PHE A 12 -27.17 27.02 -37.32
N LEU A 13 -28.05 26.92 -36.33
CA LEU A 13 -27.84 27.25 -34.92
C LEU A 13 -27.01 26.13 -34.27
N ILE A 14 -25.78 26.42 -33.81
CA ILE A 14 -25.02 25.51 -32.92
C ILE A 14 -25.07 26.10 -31.52
N MET A 15 -25.62 25.30 -30.59
CA MET A 15 -25.72 25.58 -29.17
C MET A 15 -24.33 25.47 -28.55
N GLY A 16 -23.81 26.60 -28.04
CA GLY A 16 -22.49 26.69 -27.41
C GLY A 16 -22.48 26.00 -26.04
N LEU A 17 -21.67 24.95 -25.92
CA LEU A 17 -21.29 24.35 -24.64
C LEU A 17 -20.11 25.17 -24.09
N LEU A 18 -20.39 26.01 -23.09
CA LEU A 18 -19.37 26.79 -22.37
C LEU A 18 -18.63 25.85 -21.40
N ILE A 19 -17.59 25.16 -21.88
CA ILE A 19 -16.63 24.47 -21.01
C ILE A 19 -15.73 25.55 -20.41
N THR A 20 -15.86 25.80 -19.11
CA THR A 20 -14.88 26.56 -18.34
C THR A 20 -13.57 25.79 -18.36
N MET A 21 -12.62 26.21 -19.21
CA MET A 21 -11.24 25.75 -19.14
C MET A 21 -10.65 26.22 -17.79
N LEU A 22 -10.57 25.30 -16.84
CA LEU A 22 -9.60 25.39 -15.77
C LEU A 22 -8.21 25.43 -16.42
N PRO A 23 -7.28 26.31 -16.00
CA PRO A 23 -5.92 26.24 -16.48
C PRO A 23 -5.33 24.91 -16.00
N VAL A 24 -5.20 23.96 -16.92
CA VAL A 24 -4.25 22.87 -16.77
C VAL A 24 -2.90 23.56 -16.67
N THR A 25 -2.28 23.53 -15.49
CA THR A 25 -0.85 23.74 -15.36
C THR A 25 -0.19 22.69 -16.25
N GLY A 26 0.22 23.09 -17.46
CA GLY A 26 0.87 22.19 -18.40
C GLY A 26 2.10 21.60 -17.75
N MET A 27 2.15 20.27 -17.61
CA MET A 27 3.43 19.59 -17.47
C MET A 27 4.22 19.91 -18.74
N ALA A 28 5.41 20.49 -18.59
CA ALA A 28 6.26 20.75 -19.73
C ALA A 28 6.55 19.43 -20.44
N ALA A 29 6.44 19.40 -21.78
CA ALA A 29 6.88 18.26 -22.56
C ALA A 29 8.40 18.05 -22.41
N ASP A 30 8.87 16.81 -22.39
CA ASP A 30 10.30 16.49 -22.31
C ASP A 30 11.08 17.16 -23.46
N ALA A 31 12.21 17.78 -23.14
CA ALA A 31 13.03 18.57 -24.05
C ALA A 31 14.44 17.98 -24.20
N LYS A 32 15.08 18.23 -25.36
CA LYS A 32 16.48 17.83 -25.62
C LYS A 32 17.40 18.59 -24.67
N PHE A 33 18.25 17.88 -23.93
CA PHE A 33 19.30 18.52 -23.14
C PHE A 33 20.42 19.05 -24.04
N SER A 34 20.88 20.27 -23.75
CA SER A 34 22.10 20.81 -24.35
C SER A 34 23.31 20.28 -23.58
N ILE A 35 24.11 19.43 -24.24
CA ILE A 35 25.30 18.79 -23.67
C ILE A 35 26.50 19.26 -24.50
N PRO A 36 27.46 20.00 -23.93
CA PRO A 36 28.65 20.43 -24.68
C PRO A 36 29.58 19.24 -24.91
N ALA A 37 30.37 19.26 -25.99
CA ALA A 37 31.34 18.21 -26.31
C ALA A 37 32.33 17.93 -25.15
N SER A 38 32.66 18.94 -24.34
CA SER A 38 33.52 18.80 -23.14
C SER A 38 32.87 18.03 -21.99
N ALA A 39 31.55 17.82 -22.01
CA ALA A 39 30.80 17.03 -21.03
C ALA A 39 30.60 15.58 -21.46
N VAL A 40 31.21 15.17 -22.57
CA VAL A 40 31.16 13.79 -23.07
C VAL A 40 32.52 13.12 -22.87
N SER A 41 32.51 11.93 -22.27
CA SER A 41 33.71 11.11 -22.04
C SER A 41 33.45 9.67 -22.48
N ALA A 42 34.49 8.90 -22.76
CA ALA A 42 34.37 7.50 -23.15
C ALA A 42 35.50 6.65 -22.59
N SER A 43 35.34 5.33 -22.66
CA SER A 43 36.38 4.37 -22.27
C SER A 43 37.62 4.40 -23.16
N ALA A 44 37.43 4.64 -24.46
CA ALA A 44 38.46 4.71 -25.49
C ALA A 44 37.90 5.39 -26.75
N ASP A 45 38.76 5.68 -27.72
CA ASP A 45 38.38 6.07 -29.09
C ASP A 45 39.45 5.68 -30.13
N ASP A 46 39.09 5.65 -31.42
CA ASP A 46 39.99 5.38 -32.56
C ASP A 46 40.51 6.67 -33.25
N GLY A 47 40.46 7.81 -32.56
CA GLY A 47 40.61 9.15 -33.14
C GLY A 47 39.27 9.80 -33.53
N ASN A 48 38.18 9.04 -33.55
CA ASN A 48 36.82 9.58 -33.62
C ASN A 48 36.32 9.78 -32.18
N VAL A 49 36.48 11.01 -31.68
CA VAL A 49 36.36 11.36 -30.25
C VAL A 49 34.91 11.44 -29.75
N PRO A 50 34.66 11.31 -28.43
CA PRO A 50 33.31 11.29 -27.84
C PRO A 50 32.46 12.54 -28.15
N GLY A 51 33.12 13.71 -28.23
CA GLY A 51 32.47 14.99 -28.49
C GLY A 51 31.74 15.06 -29.84
N ASN A 52 32.11 14.21 -30.80
CA ASN A 52 31.44 14.11 -32.10
C ASN A 52 30.00 13.58 -32.01
N THR A 53 29.57 13.06 -30.86
CA THR A 53 28.19 12.53 -30.68
C THR A 53 27.17 13.58 -30.27
N VAL A 54 27.58 14.82 -30.06
CA VAL A 54 26.70 15.93 -29.63
C VAL A 54 26.93 17.20 -30.47
N ASP A 55 27.58 17.06 -31.63
CA ASP A 55 27.92 18.18 -32.52
C ASP A 55 26.81 18.44 -33.57
N GLY A 56 25.79 17.58 -33.64
CA GLY A 56 24.68 17.67 -34.60
C GLY A 56 25.06 17.26 -36.03
N ASN A 57 26.23 16.66 -36.25
CA ASN A 57 26.72 16.26 -37.56
C ASN A 57 26.77 14.72 -37.69
N LEU A 58 25.80 14.14 -38.39
CA LEU A 58 25.73 12.69 -38.59
C LEU A 58 26.89 12.08 -39.42
N ASN A 59 27.82 12.90 -39.95
CA ASN A 59 29.01 12.43 -40.67
C ASN A 59 30.24 12.26 -39.75
N THR A 60 30.22 12.84 -38.56
CA THR A 60 31.21 12.59 -37.50
C THR A 60 30.69 11.49 -36.58
N ARG A 61 31.56 10.89 -35.77
CA ARG A 61 31.18 9.81 -34.85
C ARG A 61 32.10 9.71 -33.66
N TRP A 62 31.68 8.97 -32.65
CA TRP A 62 32.58 8.30 -31.71
C TRP A 62 32.71 6.82 -32.08
N SER A 63 33.90 6.24 -31.92
CA SER A 63 34.12 4.80 -32.18
C SER A 63 35.11 4.15 -31.21
N ALA A 64 34.74 3.00 -30.66
CA ALA A 64 35.63 2.14 -29.88
C ALA A 64 35.32 0.65 -30.15
N SER A 65 36.36 -0.19 -30.23
CA SER A 65 36.23 -1.62 -30.48
C SER A 65 36.27 -2.42 -29.17
N GLY A 66 35.37 -3.39 -29.04
CA GLY A 66 35.30 -4.32 -27.91
C GLY A 66 33.95 -4.32 -27.22
N ASP A 67 33.69 -5.41 -26.50
CA ASP A 67 32.53 -5.53 -25.61
C ASP A 67 32.74 -4.69 -24.34
N GLY A 68 31.69 -3.99 -23.90
CA GLY A 68 31.72 -3.16 -22.69
C GLY A 68 32.35 -1.77 -22.88
N GLN A 69 32.70 -1.37 -24.11
CA GLN A 69 33.15 0.00 -24.37
C GLN A 69 32.00 0.97 -24.13
N TRP A 70 32.25 2.09 -23.46
CA TRP A 70 31.19 3.00 -23.05
C TRP A 70 31.46 4.44 -23.46
N ILE A 71 30.38 5.18 -23.66
CA ILE A 71 30.35 6.64 -23.79
C ILE A 71 29.39 7.20 -22.74
N GLN A 72 29.74 8.33 -22.16
CA GLN A 72 29.06 8.94 -21.02
C GLN A 72 28.86 10.44 -21.22
N PHE A 73 27.69 10.91 -20.83
CA PHE A 73 27.24 12.30 -20.93
C PHE A 73 26.96 12.85 -19.52
N ASP A 74 27.68 13.91 -19.12
CA ASP A 74 27.34 14.69 -17.93
C ASP A 74 26.29 15.75 -18.31
N LEU A 75 25.11 15.65 -17.70
CA LEU A 75 23.99 16.56 -17.92
C LEU A 75 24.21 17.93 -17.25
N GLY A 76 25.32 18.11 -16.50
CA GLY A 76 25.74 19.31 -15.79
C GLY A 76 25.14 19.43 -14.39
N SER A 77 23.95 18.88 -14.18
CA SER A 77 23.22 18.84 -12.91
C SER A 77 22.30 17.62 -12.87
N ASN A 78 21.71 17.33 -11.70
CA ASN A 78 20.61 16.37 -11.61
C ASN A 78 19.38 16.87 -12.39
N LYS A 79 18.81 16.00 -13.22
CA LYS A 79 17.63 16.22 -14.09
C LYS A 79 16.78 14.95 -14.16
N LYS A 80 15.52 15.05 -14.60
CA LYS A 80 14.73 13.88 -14.99
C LYS A 80 15.13 13.46 -16.40
N ALA A 81 15.59 12.23 -16.61
CA ALA A 81 15.81 11.67 -17.95
C ALA A 81 14.67 10.71 -18.33
N ALA A 82 14.05 10.92 -19.49
CA ALA A 82 12.91 10.13 -19.97
C ALA A 82 13.32 9.13 -21.06
N TYR A 83 13.99 9.62 -22.10
CA TYR A 83 14.44 8.78 -23.21
C TYR A 83 15.71 9.33 -23.86
N ILE A 84 16.39 8.48 -24.66
CA ILE A 84 17.49 8.90 -25.52
C ILE A 84 17.18 8.63 -26.98
N LYS A 85 17.86 9.35 -27.87
CA LYS A 85 17.95 9.00 -29.28
C LYS A 85 19.39 8.76 -29.68
N ILE A 86 19.65 7.76 -30.51
CA ILE A 86 21.00 7.43 -30.99
C ILE A 86 20.94 7.21 -32.50
N ALA A 87 21.91 7.78 -33.21
CA ALA A 87 22.22 7.46 -34.59
C ALA A 87 23.50 6.61 -34.64
N PHE A 88 23.49 5.56 -35.47
CA PHE A 88 24.57 4.59 -35.55
C PHE A 88 25.28 4.67 -36.91
N LEU A 89 26.59 4.46 -36.93
CA LEU A 89 27.35 4.37 -38.18
C LEU A 89 26.88 3.15 -38.99
N ASN A 90 26.51 3.38 -40.26
CA ASN A 90 25.95 2.36 -41.16
C ASN A 90 24.66 1.71 -40.64
N GLY A 91 23.83 2.48 -39.92
CA GLY A 91 22.60 1.99 -39.28
C GLY A 91 21.61 1.32 -40.23
N SER A 92 21.56 1.69 -41.51
CA SER A 92 20.74 0.99 -42.53
C SER A 92 21.22 -0.44 -42.88
N THR A 93 22.44 -0.81 -42.50
CA THR A 93 23.05 -2.12 -42.84
C THR A 93 23.54 -2.91 -41.63
N ARG A 94 23.59 -2.31 -40.43
CA ARG A 94 24.07 -2.94 -39.19
C ARG A 94 23.12 -2.64 -38.03
N THR A 95 22.87 -3.63 -37.19
CA THR A 95 22.26 -3.40 -35.87
C THR A 95 23.35 -3.28 -34.82
N SER A 96 23.17 -2.43 -33.82
CA SER A 96 24.08 -2.28 -32.67
C SER A 96 23.40 -2.77 -31.40
N THR A 97 24.16 -3.41 -30.51
CA THR A 97 23.66 -3.88 -29.21
C THR A 97 24.29 -3.08 -28.08
N PHE A 98 23.50 -2.62 -27.10
CA PHE A 98 24.00 -1.78 -26.01
C PHE A 98 23.07 -1.77 -24.77
N ASP A 99 23.61 -1.35 -23.64
CA ASP A 99 22.87 -0.99 -22.43
C ASP A 99 22.77 0.53 -22.26
N ILE A 100 21.74 0.99 -21.55
CA ILE A 100 21.59 2.37 -21.07
C ILE A 100 21.68 2.34 -19.55
N GLN A 101 22.59 3.13 -19.00
CA GLN A 101 22.82 3.26 -17.56
C GLN A 101 22.71 4.73 -17.12
N THR A 102 22.28 4.94 -15.88
CA THR A 102 22.19 6.29 -15.28
C THR A 102 22.91 6.34 -13.93
N SER A 103 23.34 7.54 -13.54
CA SER A 103 23.99 7.79 -12.25
C SER A 103 23.79 9.23 -11.79
N THR A 104 23.83 9.46 -10.47
CA THR A 104 23.88 10.78 -9.86
C THR A 104 25.30 11.20 -9.46
N ASN A 105 26.25 10.25 -9.40
CA ASN A 105 27.53 10.43 -8.70
C ASN A 105 28.76 9.99 -9.50
N ASN A 106 28.59 9.55 -10.76
CA ASN A 106 29.66 9.09 -11.65
C ASN A 106 30.47 7.88 -11.16
N SER A 107 30.04 7.20 -10.09
CA SER A 107 30.76 6.06 -9.50
C SER A 107 29.90 4.82 -9.41
N SER A 108 28.59 4.99 -9.16
CA SER A 108 27.60 3.91 -9.14
C SER A 108 26.60 4.12 -10.26
N PHE A 109 26.44 3.13 -11.13
CA PHE A 109 25.53 3.17 -12.28
C PHE A 109 24.45 2.12 -12.15
N THR A 110 23.22 2.50 -12.50
CA THR A 110 22.07 1.59 -12.59
C THR A 110 21.72 1.40 -14.06
N THR A 111 21.64 0.16 -14.52
CA THR A 111 21.13 -0.15 -15.86
C THR A 111 19.62 0.07 -15.92
N VAL A 112 19.18 1.06 -16.70
CA VAL A 112 17.76 1.39 -16.90
C VAL A 112 17.17 0.66 -18.10
N LYS A 113 18.03 0.20 -19.02
CA LYS A 113 17.65 -0.66 -20.15
C LYS A 113 18.82 -1.53 -20.56
N ALA A 114 18.62 -2.84 -20.63
CA ALA A 114 19.69 -3.80 -20.94
C ALA A 114 19.47 -4.47 -22.31
N ASN A 115 20.56 -4.84 -22.98
CA ASN A 115 20.61 -5.60 -24.23
C ASN A 115 19.70 -5.03 -25.34
N VAL A 116 19.70 -3.70 -25.48
CA VAL A 116 18.94 -2.99 -26.51
C VAL A 116 19.58 -3.24 -27.86
N MET A 117 18.78 -3.62 -28.85
CA MET A 117 19.22 -3.74 -30.24
C MET A 117 18.61 -2.60 -31.09
N SER A 118 19.43 -1.91 -31.87
CA SER A 118 18.95 -0.89 -32.82
C SER A 118 18.20 -1.52 -33.99
N ALA A 119 17.30 -0.76 -34.62
CA ALA A 119 16.71 -1.13 -35.90
C ALA A 119 17.70 -0.84 -37.07
N LEU A 120 17.41 -1.43 -38.24
CA LEU A 120 18.11 -1.10 -39.48
C LEU A 120 17.58 0.22 -40.06
N ALA A 121 18.16 1.33 -39.63
CA ALA A 121 17.81 2.66 -40.11
C ALA A 121 18.99 3.62 -39.92
N ASP A 122 19.17 4.51 -40.89
CA ASP A 122 20.06 5.67 -40.73
C ASP A 122 19.35 6.78 -39.93
N GLY A 123 20.13 7.60 -39.23
CA GLY A 123 19.62 8.69 -38.40
C GLY A 123 19.22 8.27 -36.97
N LEU A 124 18.62 9.22 -36.25
CA LEU A 124 18.29 9.09 -34.83
C LEU A 124 17.13 8.12 -34.60
N GLN A 125 17.37 7.10 -33.78
CA GLN A 125 16.37 6.14 -33.31
C GLN A 125 16.07 6.40 -31.84
N THR A 126 14.80 6.38 -31.44
CA THR A 126 14.37 6.64 -30.06
C THR A 126 14.38 5.36 -29.21
N PHE A 127 15.01 5.44 -28.04
CA PHE A 127 15.05 4.38 -27.04
C PHE A 127 14.47 4.90 -25.72
N ASP A 128 13.22 4.51 -25.48
CA ASP A 128 12.47 4.87 -24.28
C ASP A 128 12.81 3.95 -23.09
N PHE A 129 12.81 4.48 -21.88
CA PHE A 129 13.05 3.75 -20.63
C PHE A 129 12.23 4.39 -19.50
N PRO A 130 12.01 3.70 -18.35
CA PRO A 130 11.30 4.32 -17.23
C PRO A 130 11.97 5.63 -16.81
N ASP A 131 11.22 6.74 -16.76
CA ASP A 131 11.72 8.05 -16.34
C ASP A 131 12.54 7.93 -15.04
N VAL A 132 13.77 8.46 -15.06
CA VAL A 132 14.65 8.45 -13.90
C VAL A 132 14.91 9.88 -13.44
N ASP A 133 14.65 10.13 -12.17
CA ASP A 133 14.88 11.40 -11.48
C ASP A 133 15.34 11.13 -10.04
N PRO A 134 16.52 11.62 -9.60
CA PRO A 134 17.48 12.42 -10.35
C PRO A 134 18.49 11.62 -11.19
N VAL A 135 18.92 12.17 -12.32
CA VAL A 135 20.04 11.71 -13.16
C VAL A 135 21.01 12.86 -13.43
N ARG A 136 22.31 12.64 -13.25
CA ARG A 136 23.36 13.56 -13.72
C ARG A 136 24.20 12.98 -14.86
N TYR A 137 24.42 11.67 -14.86
CA TYR A 137 25.22 10.98 -15.86
C TYR A 137 24.36 9.95 -16.57
N VAL A 138 24.41 9.95 -17.90
CA VAL A 138 23.86 8.88 -18.74
C VAL A 138 25.04 8.20 -19.43
N ARG A 139 25.08 6.87 -19.38
CA ARG A 139 26.13 6.06 -19.98
C ARG A 139 25.53 5.02 -20.91
N ILE A 140 26.07 4.91 -22.11
CA ILE A 140 25.75 3.87 -23.07
C ILE A 140 26.91 2.87 -23.06
N VAL A 141 26.62 1.60 -22.77
CA VAL A 141 27.61 0.52 -22.77
C VAL A 141 27.38 -0.34 -24.00
N GLY A 142 28.31 -0.31 -24.94
CA GLY A 142 28.19 -0.98 -26.22
C GLY A 142 28.72 -2.41 -26.22
N HIS A 143 28.00 -3.29 -26.92
CA HIS A 143 28.29 -4.71 -27.08
C HIS A 143 28.60 -5.07 -28.55
N GLY A 144 29.03 -4.10 -29.35
CA GLY A 144 29.34 -4.24 -30.77
C GLY A 144 28.10 -4.13 -31.67
N ASN A 145 28.27 -4.58 -32.92
CA ASN A 145 27.24 -4.55 -33.95
C ASN A 145 27.15 -5.92 -34.67
N SER A 146 26.14 -6.07 -35.53
CA SER A 146 25.86 -7.31 -36.26
C SER A 146 27.00 -7.80 -37.17
N LEU A 147 28.01 -6.98 -37.46
CA LEU A 147 29.16 -7.35 -38.28
C LEU A 147 30.43 -7.61 -37.45
N ASN A 148 30.67 -6.83 -36.38
CA ASN A 148 31.91 -6.89 -35.60
C ASN A 148 31.79 -6.19 -34.24
N ALA A 149 32.87 -6.20 -33.46
CA ALA A 149 32.90 -5.66 -32.09
C ALA A 149 32.98 -4.11 -32.00
N TRP A 150 32.81 -3.37 -33.10
CA TRP A 150 32.87 -1.91 -33.05
C TRP A 150 31.56 -1.29 -32.54
N ASN A 151 31.67 -0.39 -31.58
CA ASN A 151 30.61 0.51 -31.15
C ASN A 151 30.84 1.85 -31.85
N SER A 152 29.86 2.36 -32.58
CA SER A 152 30.04 3.57 -33.40
C SER A 152 28.75 4.39 -33.49
N TYR A 153 28.73 5.52 -32.79
CA TYR A 153 27.56 6.38 -32.68
C TYR A 153 27.86 7.72 -33.35
N THR A 154 26.97 8.17 -34.24
CA THR A 154 27.15 9.42 -35.00
C THR A 154 26.47 10.61 -34.31
N GLU A 155 25.43 10.39 -33.52
CA GLU A 155 24.79 11.42 -32.68
C GLU A 155 24.03 10.73 -31.53
N VAL A 156 24.02 11.36 -30.36
CA VAL A 156 23.23 10.98 -29.19
C VAL A 156 22.49 12.20 -28.64
N GLU A 157 21.18 12.09 -28.52
CA GLU A 157 20.33 13.10 -27.89
C GLU A 157 19.70 12.52 -26.61
N ILE A 158 19.71 13.30 -25.53
CA ILE A 158 19.08 12.90 -24.26
C ILE A 158 17.92 13.86 -24.00
N TYR A 159 16.76 13.29 -23.69
CA TYR A 159 15.52 14.04 -23.47
C TYR A 159 14.98 13.81 -22.06
N GLY A 160 14.39 14.86 -21.52
CA GLY A 160 13.71 14.82 -20.24
C GLY A 160 13.29 16.22 -19.81
N ASP A 161 12.99 16.38 -18.52
CA ASP A 161 12.61 17.67 -17.98
C ASP A 161 13.81 18.36 -17.33
N SER A 162 14.06 19.60 -17.75
CA SER A 162 15.06 20.49 -17.17
C SER A 162 14.56 21.14 -15.88
N SER A 163 13.28 20.95 -15.54
CA SER A 163 12.79 21.19 -14.19
C SER A 163 13.56 20.25 -13.27
N SER A 164 14.63 20.79 -12.69
CA SER A 164 15.34 20.12 -11.63
C SER A 164 14.29 19.75 -10.57
N ALA A 165 14.14 18.47 -10.24
CA ALA A 165 14.00 18.14 -8.83
C ALA A 165 15.15 18.90 -8.17
N GLY A 166 14.83 19.98 -7.45
CA GLY A 166 15.83 20.89 -6.94
C GLY A 166 16.89 20.03 -6.29
N SER A 167 18.16 20.19 -6.68
CA SER A 167 19.28 19.51 -6.02
C SER A 167 19.08 19.71 -4.53
N GLY A 168 18.54 18.69 -3.86
CA GLY A 168 17.99 18.87 -2.54
C GLY A 168 19.09 19.33 -1.62
N THR A 169 18.85 20.38 -0.85
CA THR A 169 19.84 20.81 0.14
C THR A 169 20.00 19.68 1.15
N VAL A 170 21.16 19.02 1.16
CA VAL A 170 21.48 18.04 2.20
C VAL A 170 22.03 18.79 3.41
N VAL A 171 21.38 18.62 4.56
CA VAL A 171 21.78 19.22 5.84
C VAL A 171 22.10 18.10 6.81
N ASN A 172 23.38 17.90 7.10
CA ASN A 172 23.82 16.95 8.12
C ASN A 172 23.68 17.58 9.50
N VAL A 173 23.12 16.84 10.45
CA VAL A 173 22.93 17.30 11.84
C VAL A 173 23.45 16.25 12.81
N THR A 174 24.08 16.68 13.89
CA THR A 174 24.72 15.81 14.89
C THR A 174 24.05 15.86 16.26
N ASN A 175 23.10 16.78 16.47
CA ASN A 175 22.41 16.97 17.73
C ASN A 175 21.00 17.58 17.53
N ALA A 176 20.21 17.62 18.60
CA ALA A 176 18.83 18.12 18.60
C ALA A 176 18.70 19.62 18.24
N ALA A 177 19.69 20.45 18.60
CA ALA A 177 19.65 21.88 18.28
C ALA A 177 19.83 22.10 16.77
N GLU A 178 20.79 21.41 16.15
CA GLU A 178 21.00 21.41 14.70
C GLU A 178 19.80 20.85 13.94
N LEU A 179 19.19 19.76 14.43
CA LEU A 179 17.96 19.21 13.85
C LEU A 179 16.82 20.23 13.85
N ASN A 180 16.57 20.92 14.98
CA ASN A 180 15.55 21.97 15.06
C ASN A 180 15.83 23.14 14.10
N ALA A 181 17.09 23.57 14.00
CA ALA A 181 17.49 24.63 13.07
C ALA A 181 17.28 24.20 11.61
N ALA A 182 17.65 22.97 11.26
CA ALA A 182 17.47 22.40 9.92
C ALA A 182 15.99 22.27 9.55
N ILE A 183 15.14 21.78 10.47
CA ILE A 183 13.68 21.72 10.29
C ILE A 183 13.12 23.13 10.05
N THR A 184 13.55 24.11 10.83
CA THR A 184 13.10 25.50 10.69
C THR A 184 13.48 26.09 9.34
N ALA A 185 14.67 25.76 8.82
CA ALA A 185 15.15 26.23 7.52
C ALA A 185 14.61 25.43 6.31
N ALA A 186 14.06 24.23 6.54
CA ALA A 186 13.68 23.30 5.48
C ALA A 186 12.66 23.90 4.51
N LYS A 187 12.90 23.62 3.22
CA LYS A 187 12.07 23.92 2.04
C LYS A 187 11.97 22.66 1.17
N ALA A 188 11.05 22.64 0.19
CA ALA A 188 10.94 21.53 -0.77
C ALA A 188 12.30 21.08 -1.31
N GLY A 189 12.52 19.77 -1.33
CA GLY A 189 13.80 19.11 -1.70
C GLY A 189 14.83 18.99 -0.56
N THR A 190 14.64 19.64 0.58
CA THR A 190 15.63 19.54 1.69
C THR A 190 15.70 18.11 2.22
N THR A 191 16.90 17.57 2.35
CA THR A 191 17.18 16.29 3.03
C THR A 191 18.00 16.54 4.29
N ILE A 192 17.40 16.35 5.46
CA ILE A 192 18.06 16.43 6.76
C ILE A 192 18.55 15.04 7.14
N VAL A 193 19.86 14.89 7.33
CA VAL A 193 20.50 13.61 7.65
C VAL A 193 21.03 13.64 9.08
N LEU A 194 20.43 12.81 9.94
CA LEU A 194 20.81 12.68 11.35
C LEU A 194 21.98 11.72 11.47
N ALA A 195 23.11 12.17 12.04
CA ALA A 195 24.19 11.30 12.45
C ALA A 195 23.74 10.31 13.55
N ASN A 196 24.56 9.30 13.80
CA ASN A 196 24.32 8.37 14.90
C ASN A 196 24.36 9.13 16.23
N GLY A 197 23.39 8.87 17.11
CA GLY A 197 23.30 9.55 18.39
C GLY A 197 21.87 9.74 18.87
N THR A 198 21.72 10.40 20.01
CA THR A 198 20.43 10.64 20.66
C THR A 198 19.98 12.08 20.44
N TYR A 199 18.73 12.24 19.99
CA TYR A 199 18.05 13.50 19.73
C TYR A 199 16.85 13.60 20.67
N THR A 200 16.97 14.42 21.71
CA THR A 200 15.88 14.63 22.68
C THR A 200 14.83 15.59 22.10
N GLY A 201 13.63 15.07 21.84
CA GLY A 201 12.49 15.84 21.34
C GLY A 201 11.61 16.42 22.46
N PRO A 202 10.44 17.01 22.11
CA PRO A 202 9.79 16.94 20.80
C PRO A 202 10.32 17.93 19.74
N PHE A 203 10.08 17.60 18.47
CA PHE A 203 10.43 18.40 17.28
C PHE A 203 9.15 18.86 16.58
N SER A 204 8.91 20.17 16.54
CA SER A 204 7.72 20.74 15.89
C SER A 204 8.00 21.09 14.43
N ILE A 205 7.12 20.65 13.54
CA ILE A 205 7.18 20.88 12.10
C ILE A 205 5.86 21.51 11.68
N SER A 206 5.86 22.80 11.42
CA SER A 206 4.65 23.55 11.07
C SER A 206 4.79 24.19 9.70
N SER A 207 3.78 23.99 8.85
CA SER A 207 3.69 24.58 7.52
C SER A 207 4.89 24.30 6.62
N LYS A 208 5.46 23.08 6.72
CA LYS A 208 6.57 22.62 5.88
C LYS A 208 6.03 21.77 4.74
N ASN A 209 6.18 22.28 3.53
CA ASN A 209 5.57 21.68 2.34
C ASN A 209 6.66 21.41 1.30
N GLY A 210 6.91 20.12 1.06
CA GLY A 210 7.61 19.67 -0.12
C GLY A 210 6.69 19.64 -1.35
N THR A 211 7.15 18.99 -2.40
CA THR A 211 6.33 18.62 -3.56
C THR A 211 6.52 17.12 -3.85
N ALA A 212 5.67 16.55 -4.71
CA ALA A 212 5.82 15.16 -5.13
C ALA A 212 7.19 14.86 -5.73
N SER A 213 7.74 15.79 -6.53
CA SER A 213 9.07 15.69 -7.14
C SER A 213 10.22 16.18 -6.24
N SER A 214 9.93 16.85 -5.13
CA SER A 214 10.94 17.41 -4.22
C SER A 214 10.42 17.39 -2.78
N PRO A 215 10.27 16.19 -2.18
CA PRO A 215 9.81 16.08 -0.80
C PRO A 215 10.84 16.66 0.18
N ILE A 216 10.40 16.97 1.40
CA ILE A 216 11.31 17.21 2.51
C ILE A 216 11.58 15.87 3.20
N VAL A 217 12.84 15.46 3.30
CA VAL A 217 13.23 14.18 3.90
C VAL A 217 13.97 14.43 5.20
N ILE A 218 13.57 13.75 6.27
CA ILE A 218 14.29 13.68 7.55
C ILE A 218 14.66 12.22 7.76
N LYS A 219 15.95 11.89 7.67
CA LYS A 219 16.41 10.50 7.72
C LYS A 219 17.62 10.29 8.62
N ALA A 220 17.74 9.10 9.19
CA ALA A 220 18.99 8.66 9.81
C ALA A 220 20.07 8.41 8.74
N ALA A 221 21.32 8.74 9.05
CA ALA A 221 22.48 8.37 8.23
C ALA A 221 22.66 6.85 8.18
N ASN A 222 22.49 6.19 9.33
CA ASN A 222 22.49 4.74 9.47
C ASN A 222 21.19 4.32 10.16
N GLN A 223 20.44 3.42 9.53
CA GLN A 223 19.13 3.00 10.00
C GLN A 223 19.18 2.47 11.44
N GLY A 224 18.29 3.00 12.29
CA GLY A 224 18.17 2.67 13.71
C GLY A 224 19.23 3.28 14.64
N GLN A 225 20.22 4.00 14.10
CA GLN A 225 21.32 4.58 14.89
C GLN A 225 21.09 6.04 15.32
N ALA A 226 20.14 6.74 14.69
CA ALA A 226 19.61 8.00 15.21
C ALA A 226 18.41 7.71 16.12
N VAL A 227 18.59 7.94 17.43
CA VAL A 227 17.61 7.64 18.47
C VAL A 227 16.84 8.91 18.84
N ILE A 228 15.53 8.89 18.68
CA ILE A 228 14.62 9.94 19.14
C ILE A 228 14.15 9.59 20.55
N ALA A 229 14.50 10.43 21.52
CA ALA A 229 14.23 10.23 22.94
C ALA A 229 13.53 11.46 23.55
N GLY A 230 13.33 11.46 24.87
CA GLY A 230 12.66 12.54 25.59
C GLY A 230 11.15 12.32 25.71
N THR A 231 10.38 13.39 25.73
CA THR A 231 8.93 13.35 26.02
C THR A 231 8.06 13.22 24.77
N GLY A 232 8.64 13.26 23.57
CA GLY A 232 7.92 13.09 22.31
C GLY A 232 8.87 13.13 21.11
N GLY A 233 8.38 12.75 19.93
CA GLY A 233 9.13 12.79 18.67
C GLY A 233 8.71 13.96 17.76
N PHE A 234 8.24 13.68 16.55
CA PHE A 234 7.89 14.67 15.54
C PHE A 234 6.41 15.06 15.56
N LYS A 235 6.12 16.36 15.61
CA LYS A 235 4.75 16.89 15.52
C LYS A 235 4.59 17.72 14.25
N LEU A 236 3.86 17.18 13.27
CA LEU A 236 3.61 17.81 11.99
C LEU A 236 2.23 18.46 11.97
N SER A 237 2.19 19.73 11.59
CA SER A 237 0.96 20.50 11.41
C SER A 237 0.97 21.26 10.09
N GLY A 238 -0.11 21.17 9.30
CA GLY A 238 -0.23 21.91 8.04
C GLY A 238 0.90 21.62 7.03
N SER A 239 1.50 20.43 7.10
CA SER A 239 2.72 20.07 6.37
C SER A 239 2.43 19.00 5.33
N SER A 240 3.19 18.96 4.23
CA SER A 240 2.95 18.00 3.15
C SER A 240 4.20 17.57 2.41
N TYR A 241 4.11 16.42 1.73
CA TYR A 241 5.21 15.83 0.96
C TYR A 241 6.50 15.73 1.80
N MET A 242 6.39 15.07 2.94
CA MET A 242 7.49 14.85 3.86
C MET A 242 7.77 13.37 4.06
N THR A 243 9.03 13.01 4.30
CA THR A 243 9.43 11.64 4.67
C THR A 243 10.18 11.63 5.99
N ILE A 244 9.81 10.73 6.90
CA ILE A 244 10.45 10.47 8.20
C ILE A 244 10.99 9.04 8.15
N GLU A 245 12.31 8.88 8.04
CA GLU A 245 12.94 7.61 7.65
C GLU A 245 14.05 7.11 8.58
N GLY A 246 14.02 5.83 8.92
CA GLY A 246 15.22 5.13 9.40
C GLY A 246 15.60 5.38 10.86
N MET A 247 14.75 6.00 11.66
CA MET A 247 15.05 6.36 13.06
C MET A 247 14.61 5.27 14.05
N LYS A 248 15.16 5.31 15.27
CA LYS A 248 14.67 4.54 16.41
C LYS A 248 13.98 5.48 17.39
N PHE A 249 12.73 5.21 17.77
CA PHE A 249 11.98 6.00 18.75
C PHE A 249 11.93 5.26 20.08
N THR A 250 12.35 5.94 21.16
CA THR A 250 12.33 5.45 22.55
C THR A 250 11.80 6.51 23.52
N ASN A 251 11.19 7.59 23.02
CA ASN A 251 10.57 8.64 23.83
C ASN A 251 9.33 8.12 24.59
N SER A 252 8.87 8.84 25.61
CA SER A 252 7.75 8.42 26.48
C SER A 252 6.36 8.92 26.06
N GLY A 253 6.29 9.91 25.16
CA GLY A 253 5.03 10.41 24.59
C GLY A 253 4.83 9.97 23.13
N THR A 254 3.92 10.61 22.39
CA THR A 254 3.72 10.30 20.97
C THR A 254 5.00 10.48 20.14
N ALA A 255 5.35 9.46 19.36
CA ALA A 255 6.51 9.46 18.48
C ALA A 255 6.29 10.34 17.25
N ILE A 256 5.14 10.20 16.58
CA ILE A 256 4.80 11.01 15.41
C ILE A 256 3.32 11.39 15.44
N SER A 257 3.02 12.69 15.33
CA SER A 257 1.63 13.15 15.17
C SER A 257 1.48 14.01 13.94
N LEU A 258 0.47 13.72 13.13
CA LEU A 258 0.09 14.49 11.95
C LEU A 258 -1.24 15.20 12.22
N SER A 259 -1.32 16.50 11.94
CA SER A 259 -2.57 17.27 11.94
C SER A 259 -2.65 18.14 10.70
N ALA A 260 -3.76 18.07 9.96
CA ALA A 260 -3.92 18.74 8.67
C ALA A 260 -2.69 18.58 7.75
N SER A 261 -2.11 17.37 7.72
CA SER A 261 -0.86 17.09 7.01
C SER A 261 -1.04 15.93 6.05
N SER A 262 -0.60 16.10 4.80
CA SER A 262 -0.90 15.16 3.71
C SER A 262 0.32 14.72 2.92
N ASN A 263 0.25 13.56 2.28
CA ASN A 263 1.37 13.00 1.51
C ASN A 263 2.65 12.86 2.37
N VAL A 264 2.50 12.58 3.67
CA VAL A 264 3.61 12.28 4.57
C VAL A 264 3.87 10.77 4.56
N ARG A 265 5.14 10.39 4.42
CA ARG A 265 5.61 9.01 4.50
C ARG A 265 6.41 8.79 5.80
N ILE A 266 5.98 7.84 6.61
CA ILE A 266 6.68 7.39 7.82
C ILE A 266 7.20 5.99 7.53
N THR A 267 8.52 5.84 7.36
CA THR A 267 9.07 4.58 6.83
C THR A 267 10.37 4.11 7.45
N ARG A 268 10.57 2.78 7.51
CA ARG A 268 11.82 2.16 7.98
C ARG A 268 12.23 2.54 9.40
N ASN A 269 11.28 2.91 10.26
CA ASN A 269 11.55 3.26 11.65
C ASN A 269 11.35 2.07 12.59
N LYS A 270 12.06 2.06 13.71
CA LYS A 270 11.80 1.17 14.85
C LYS A 270 11.15 1.98 15.97
N LEU A 271 9.99 1.55 16.44
CA LEU A 271 9.28 2.17 17.55
C LEU A 271 9.19 1.15 18.70
N ALA A 272 9.82 1.48 19.81
CA ALA A 272 9.73 0.78 21.08
C ALA A 272 9.81 1.85 22.16
N LEU A 273 8.67 2.50 22.41
CA LEU A 273 8.59 3.66 23.29
C LEU A 273 8.82 3.26 24.74
N ALA A 274 9.27 4.22 25.55
CA ALA A 274 9.36 4.00 26.98
C ALA A 274 7.95 3.92 27.57
N ASP A 275 7.72 2.92 28.43
CA ASP A 275 6.43 2.73 29.09
C ASP A 275 5.99 3.98 29.85
N ASN A 276 4.69 4.23 29.84
CA ASN A 276 4.06 5.36 30.48
C ASN A 276 2.89 4.90 31.36
N THR A 277 2.69 5.55 32.50
CA THR A 277 1.52 5.29 33.36
C THR A 277 0.21 5.75 32.72
N SER A 278 0.29 6.61 31.70
CA SER A 278 -0.86 7.06 30.91
C SER A 278 -0.84 6.40 29.52
N ALA A 279 -2.02 6.10 28.98
CA ALA A 279 -2.16 5.52 27.65
C ALA A 279 -1.48 6.39 26.57
N THR A 280 -0.54 5.81 25.82
CA THR A 280 0.26 6.53 24.83
C THR A 280 -0.05 6.06 23.41
N LYS A 281 -0.36 7.01 22.53
CA LYS A 281 -0.51 6.75 21.10
C LYS A 281 0.82 6.98 20.41
N TRP A 282 1.40 5.98 19.76
CA TRP A 282 2.75 6.10 19.19
C TRP A 282 2.75 6.92 17.90
N ILE A 283 1.87 6.58 16.94
CA ILE A 283 1.60 7.40 15.76
C ILE A 283 0.14 7.85 15.75
N VAL A 284 -0.10 9.14 15.55
CA VAL A 284 -1.45 9.71 15.52
C VAL A 284 -1.68 10.52 14.24
N LEU A 285 -2.75 10.22 13.51
CA LEU A 285 -3.23 11.01 12.38
C LEU A 285 -4.53 11.70 12.79
N ASN A 286 -4.53 13.03 12.89
CA ASN A 286 -5.68 13.80 13.39
C ASN A 286 -6.47 14.45 12.24
N GLY A 287 -7.69 13.95 12.03
CA GLY A 287 -8.82 14.62 11.38
C GLY A 287 -8.62 15.26 10.01
N ALA A 288 -9.51 16.20 9.68
CA ALA A 288 -9.64 16.78 8.35
C ALA A 288 -8.30 17.36 7.83
N GLY A 289 -7.96 17.04 6.59
CA GLY A 289 -6.71 17.43 5.95
C GLY A 289 -5.51 16.52 6.26
N SER A 290 -5.63 15.57 7.19
CA SER A 290 -4.65 14.50 7.35
C SER A 290 -4.98 13.36 6.39
N ASN A 291 -4.47 13.42 5.17
CA ASN A 291 -4.82 12.48 4.11
C ASN A 291 -3.66 12.03 3.23
N ASN A 292 -3.86 10.92 2.53
CA ASN A 292 -2.86 10.36 1.60
C ASN A 292 -1.49 10.14 2.27
N ASN A 293 -1.47 9.91 3.58
CA ASN A 293 -0.24 9.58 4.30
C ASN A 293 0.01 8.08 4.21
N ARG A 294 1.29 7.71 4.28
CA ARG A 294 1.75 6.33 4.21
C ARG A 294 2.60 5.98 5.42
N ILE A 295 2.20 4.96 6.16
CA ILE A 295 2.99 4.39 7.26
C ILE A 295 3.44 3.02 6.79
N ASP A 296 4.72 2.90 6.41
CA ASP A 296 5.21 1.68 5.78
C ASP A 296 6.57 1.18 6.24
N HIS A 297 6.80 -0.14 6.23
CA HIS A 297 8.11 -0.73 6.57
C HIS A 297 8.61 -0.34 7.97
N ASN A 298 7.72 -0.09 8.94
CA ASN A 298 8.13 0.18 10.31
C ASN A 298 8.04 -1.09 11.18
N GLU A 299 8.77 -1.09 12.29
CA GLU A 299 8.68 -2.09 13.34
C GLU A 299 8.08 -1.42 14.59
N PHE A 300 7.03 -2.03 15.15
CA PHE A 300 6.34 -1.59 16.33
C PHE A 300 6.36 -2.71 17.37
N GLY A 301 7.06 -2.50 18.48
CA GLY A 301 7.16 -3.46 19.56
C GLY A 301 8.55 -3.53 20.18
N PRO A 302 8.68 -4.09 21.40
CA PRO A 302 7.59 -4.51 22.27
C PRO A 302 6.83 -3.32 22.90
N ARG A 303 5.66 -3.59 23.49
CA ARG A 303 4.88 -2.63 24.28
C ARG A 303 4.30 -3.26 25.54
N HIS A 304 4.47 -2.59 26.68
CA HIS A 304 4.00 -3.08 27.98
C HIS A 304 2.89 -2.21 28.60
N ASP A 305 2.55 -1.07 27.99
CA ASP A 305 1.56 -0.11 28.48
C ASP A 305 0.32 0.03 27.57
N LEU A 306 -0.63 0.86 28.01
CA LEU A 306 -1.87 1.16 27.29
C LEU A 306 -1.67 2.18 26.15
N GLY A 307 -2.64 2.24 25.24
CA GLY A 307 -2.67 3.17 24.12
C GLY A 307 -2.71 2.44 22.78
N GLN A 308 -2.43 3.15 21.68
CA GLN A 308 -2.42 2.56 20.33
C GLN A 308 -1.06 2.72 19.68
N MET A 309 -0.57 1.70 18.97
CA MET A 309 0.63 1.85 18.14
C MET A 309 0.34 2.79 16.97
N ILE A 310 -0.86 2.69 16.37
CA ILE A 310 -1.35 3.66 15.39
C ILE A 310 -2.81 4.05 15.71
N SER A 311 -3.08 5.34 15.75
CA SER A 311 -4.43 5.90 15.88
C SER A 311 -4.73 6.81 14.69
N ILE A 312 -5.70 6.44 13.87
CA ILE A 312 -6.32 7.33 12.90
C ILE A 312 -7.50 7.99 13.62
N ASP A 313 -7.30 9.21 14.08
CA ASP A 313 -8.26 9.99 14.86
C ASP A 313 -9.00 11.00 13.96
N GLY A 314 -9.89 11.78 14.58
CA GLY A 314 -10.66 12.81 13.89
C GLY A 314 -10.92 14.05 14.74
N VAL A 315 -11.19 15.16 14.06
CA VAL A 315 -11.66 16.42 14.67
C VAL A 315 -12.79 16.99 13.83
N ASN A 316 -13.71 17.74 14.44
CA ASN A 316 -14.80 18.44 13.75
C ASN A 316 -15.66 17.55 12.85
N GLY A 317 -16.01 16.34 13.31
CA GLY A 317 -16.89 15.44 12.55
C GLY A 317 -16.20 14.57 11.51
N GLN A 318 -14.88 14.69 11.32
CA GLN A 318 -14.16 14.00 10.25
C GLN A 318 -12.91 13.28 10.75
N VAL A 319 -12.78 11.99 10.42
CA VAL A 319 -11.56 11.20 10.63
C VAL A 319 -10.50 11.50 9.56
N ALA A 320 -9.24 11.20 9.82
CA ALA A 320 -8.21 11.23 8.77
C ALA A 320 -8.58 10.26 7.62
N GLN A 321 -8.30 10.65 6.38
CA GLN A 321 -8.82 9.93 5.19
C GLN A 321 -7.75 9.45 4.23
N TYR A 322 -8.03 8.39 3.48
CA TYR A 322 -7.17 7.91 2.39
C TYR A 322 -5.73 7.59 2.82
N ASN A 323 -5.51 7.24 4.08
CA ASN A 323 -4.19 6.88 4.58
C ASN A 323 -3.94 5.38 4.39
N THR A 324 -2.68 5.02 4.14
CA THR A 324 -2.26 3.63 3.93
C THR A 324 -1.29 3.19 5.03
N ILE A 325 -1.57 2.05 5.65
CA ILE A 325 -0.69 1.38 6.61
C ILE A 325 -0.28 0.06 5.98
N GLU A 326 1.00 -0.10 5.63
CA GLU A 326 1.46 -1.30 4.92
C GLU A 326 2.89 -1.76 5.15
N TYR A 327 3.16 -3.06 5.00
CA TYR A 327 4.48 -3.65 5.20
C TYR A 327 5.09 -3.39 6.58
N ASN A 328 4.27 -3.13 7.61
CA ASN A 328 4.75 -2.95 8.97
C ASN A 328 4.78 -4.28 9.73
N TYR A 329 5.70 -4.38 10.68
CA TYR A 329 5.80 -5.47 11.64
C TYR A 329 5.32 -4.99 13.00
N PHE A 330 4.17 -5.49 13.46
CA PHE A 330 3.63 -5.25 14.80
C PHE A 330 3.82 -6.50 15.64
N HIS A 331 4.48 -6.37 16.79
CA HIS A 331 4.72 -7.51 17.65
C HIS A 331 4.75 -7.17 19.14
N ASP A 332 4.50 -8.22 19.94
CA ASP A 332 4.75 -8.26 21.38
C ASP A 332 4.11 -7.08 22.14
N ALA A 333 2.77 -7.11 22.22
CA ALA A 333 2.02 -6.19 23.08
C ALA A 333 1.42 -6.97 24.25
N ASP A 334 1.87 -6.65 25.47
CA ASP A 334 1.49 -7.40 26.66
C ASP A 334 0.01 -7.25 27.03
N PRO A 335 -0.63 -8.30 27.60
CA PRO A 335 -1.99 -8.23 28.07
C PRO A 335 -2.24 -7.09 29.04
N GLN A 336 -3.30 -6.31 28.79
CA GLN A 336 -3.75 -5.25 29.69
C GLN A 336 -5.11 -5.63 30.31
N THR A 337 -5.35 -5.16 31.53
CA THR A 337 -6.64 -5.36 32.21
C THR A 337 -7.66 -4.27 31.86
N GLU A 338 -7.18 -3.13 31.38
CA GLU A 338 -7.99 -1.98 31.00
C GLU A 338 -8.20 -1.92 29.49
N ASN A 339 -9.33 -1.38 29.05
CA ASN A 339 -9.65 -1.17 27.65
C ASN A 339 -8.84 -0.02 27.05
N GLY A 340 -8.49 -0.11 25.77
CA GLY A 340 -7.80 0.97 25.04
C GLY A 340 -6.36 0.62 24.67
N GLY A 341 -6.07 -0.67 24.60
CA GLY A 341 -4.78 -1.22 24.18
C GLY A 341 -4.78 -1.68 22.72
N GLU A 342 -5.68 -1.20 21.85
CA GLU A 342 -5.74 -1.67 20.46
C GLU A 342 -4.40 -1.46 19.74
N THR A 343 -3.99 -2.34 18.82
CA THR A 343 -2.75 -2.09 18.05
C THR A 343 -2.97 -0.95 17.05
N ILE A 344 -4.04 -1.05 16.27
CA ILE A 344 -4.49 0.00 15.35
C ILE A 344 -5.93 0.38 15.66
N ARG A 345 -6.21 1.67 15.80
CA ARG A 345 -7.59 2.19 15.82
C ARG A 345 -7.85 3.10 14.62
N VAL A 346 -8.96 2.85 13.91
CA VAL A 346 -9.36 3.60 12.70
C VAL A 346 -10.65 4.37 12.93
N GLY A 347 -10.54 5.54 13.55
CA GLY A 347 -11.64 6.42 13.91
C GLY A 347 -11.95 6.40 15.40
N LEU A 348 -13.10 6.97 15.75
CA LEU A 348 -13.60 7.13 17.12
C LEU A 348 -15.11 6.88 17.11
N SER A 349 -15.67 6.39 18.21
CA SER A 349 -17.11 6.15 18.32
C SER A 349 -17.92 7.40 17.96
N GLY A 350 -17.60 8.55 18.55
CA GLY A 350 -18.29 9.82 18.24
C GLY A 350 -18.13 10.32 16.80
N LEU A 351 -17.27 9.71 16.00
CA LEU A 351 -17.01 10.05 14.59
C LEU A 351 -17.26 8.84 13.66
N SER A 352 -17.94 7.79 14.12
CA SER A 352 -18.04 6.52 13.39
C SER A 352 -18.80 6.62 12.08
N MET A 353 -19.60 7.67 11.91
CA MET A 353 -20.35 7.94 10.68
C MET A 353 -19.55 8.74 9.65
N SER A 354 -18.30 9.08 9.95
CA SER A 354 -17.36 9.73 9.04
C SER A 354 -16.74 8.72 8.08
N ASP A 355 -16.55 9.12 6.82
CA ASP A 355 -15.88 8.30 5.81
C ASP A 355 -14.36 8.36 5.99
N GLY A 356 -13.73 7.19 6.17
CA GLY A 356 -12.29 7.07 6.31
C GLY A 356 -11.58 6.79 4.99
N PHE A 357 -12.02 5.81 4.21
CA PHE A 357 -11.28 5.35 3.01
C PHE A 357 -9.83 4.95 3.29
N ASN A 358 -9.52 4.59 4.54
CA ASN A 358 -8.17 4.18 4.94
C ASN A 358 -7.93 2.72 4.55
N THR A 359 -6.70 2.39 4.18
CA THR A 359 -6.29 1.05 3.77
C THR A 359 -5.23 0.49 4.72
N ILE A 360 -5.50 -0.66 5.31
CA ILE A 360 -4.54 -1.44 6.10
C ILE A 360 -4.22 -2.70 5.29
N GLN A 361 -3.00 -2.79 4.76
CA GLN A 361 -2.63 -3.89 3.89
C GLN A 361 -1.22 -4.41 4.07
N TYR A 362 -0.98 -5.68 3.76
CA TYR A 362 0.36 -6.26 3.78
C TYR A 362 1.13 -6.05 5.11
N ASN A 363 0.46 -6.06 6.26
CA ASN A 363 1.14 -5.97 7.57
C ASN A 363 1.19 -7.34 8.26
N LEU A 364 2.21 -7.53 9.10
CA LEU A 364 2.36 -8.71 9.95
C LEU A 364 2.10 -8.34 11.42
N PHE A 365 1.20 -9.09 12.05
CA PHE A 365 0.76 -8.91 13.44
C PHE A 365 1.03 -10.18 14.24
N VAL A 366 1.91 -10.13 15.25
CA VAL A 366 2.36 -11.32 15.99
C VAL A 366 2.30 -11.08 17.50
N SER A 367 1.63 -11.98 18.24
CA SER A 367 1.60 -11.94 19.72
C SER A 367 1.11 -10.61 20.32
N LEU A 368 0.07 -10.03 19.74
CA LEU A 368 -0.56 -8.79 20.22
C LEU A 368 -1.73 -9.16 21.13
N ASP A 369 -1.54 -9.01 22.44
CA ASP A 369 -2.45 -9.52 23.46
C ASP A 369 -3.04 -8.43 24.37
N SER A 370 -2.68 -7.18 24.12
CA SER A 370 -3.02 -6.02 24.97
C SER A 370 -4.50 -5.69 25.04
N ASP A 371 -5.27 -6.02 24.01
CA ASP A 371 -6.70 -5.69 23.90
C ASP A 371 -7.40 -6.76 23.07
N PRO A 372 -8.68 -7.09 23.33
CA PRO A 372 -9.45 -7.98 22.46
C PRO A 372 -9.54 -7.51 21.00
N GLU A 373 -9.19 -6.25 20.69
CA GLU A 373 -9.18 -5.68 19.34
C GLU A 373 -7.73 -5.41 18.87
N VAL A 374 -7.21 -6.23 17.95
CA VAL A 374 -5.90 -5.93 17.32
C VAL A 374 -6.05 -4.74 16.37
N ILE A 375 -7.11 -4.74 15.57
CA ILE A 375 -7.54 -3.60 14.76
C ILE A 375 -8.97 -3.29 15.14
N SER A 376 -9.24 -2.05 15.52
CA SER A 376 -10.58 -1.57 15.84
C SER A 376 -11.01 -0.48 14.85
N VAL A 377 -11.86 -0.85 13.90
CA VAL A 377 -12.40 0.04 12.88
C VAL A 377 -13.62 0.76 13.46
N LYS A 378 -13.57 2.09 13.47
CA LYS A 378 -14.55 3.00 14.09
C LYS A 378 -14.86 4.17 13.15
N SER A 379 -14.96 3.90 11.85
CA SER A 379 -15.34 4.84 10.79
C SER A 379 -15.79 4.04 9.55
N LYS A 380 -16.30 4.70 8.50
CA LYS A 380 -16.89 4.02 7.34
C LYS A 380 -15.90 3.87 6.18
N ASN A 381 -16.23 2.97 5.25
CA ASN A 381 -15.59 2.85 3.93
C ASN A 381 -14.08 2.54 3.95
N ASN A 382 -13.58 1.87 4.99
CA ASN A 382 -12.19 1.45 5.10
C ASN A 382 -11.96 0.07 4.47
N THR A 383 -10.69 -0.26 4.24
CA THR A 383 -10.27 -1.56 3.71
C THR A 383 -9.19 -2.18 4.59
N VAL A 384 -9.37 -3.43 4.99
CA VAL A 384 -8.36 -4.26 5.68
C VAL A 384 -8.11 -5.51 4.85
N ARG A 385 -6.94 -5.60 4.20
CA ARG A 385 -6.67 -6.67 3.24
C ARG A 385 -5.24 -7.21 3.26
N TYR A 386 -5.05 -8.47 2.88
CA TYR A 386 -3.71 -9.04 2.66
C TYR A 386 -2.77 -8.98 3.88
N ASN A 387 -3.34 -8.83 5.08
CA ASN A 387 -2.57 -8.83 6.31
C ASN A 387 -2.41 -10.26 6.84
N THR A 388 -1.41 -10.46 7.67
CA THR A 388 -1.15 -11.74 8.33
C THR A 388 -1.17 -11.59 9.84
N PHE A 389 -2.01 -12.36 10.51
CA PHE A 389 -2.20 -12.35 11.96
C PHE A 389 -1.75 -13.70 12.54
N ARG A 390 -0.86 -13.68 13.53
CA ARG A 390 -0.30 -14.88 14.16
C ARG A 390 -0.45 -14.82 15.68
N ILE A 391 -1.27 -15.71 16.21
CA ILE A 391 -1.36 -16.03 17.66
C ILE A 391 -1.64 -14.76 18.51
N ASN A 392 -2.39 -13.80 17.94
CA ASN A 392 -2.84 -12.61 18.65
C ASN A 392 -4.04 -12.97 19.53
N LYS A 393 -4.04 -12.64 20.81
CA LYS A 393 -5.20 -12.79 21.71
C LYS A 393 -6.25 -11.70 21.45
N ALA A 394 -6.67 -11.58 20.19
CA ALA A 394 -7.49 -10.47 19.73
C ALA A 394 -8.22 -10.82 18.43
N GLN A 395 -9.10 -9.92 18.01
CA GLN A 395 -9.85 -9.96 16.75
C GLN A 395 -9.66 -8.66 15.98
N VAL A 396 -9.84 -8.73 14.65
CA VAL A 396 -10.09 -7.52 13.84
C VAL A 396 -11.57 -7.20 13.95
N THR A 397 -11.89 -6.03 14.52
CA THR A 397 -13.28 -5.66 14.82
C THR A 397 -13.75 -4.51 13.95
N ALA A 398 -14.82 -4.72 13.18
CA ALA A 398 -15.66 -3.63 12.66
C ALA A 398 -16.50 -3.11 13.83
N ARG A 399 -15.90 -2.25 14.65
CA ARG A 399 -16.43 -1.90 15.97
C ARG A 399 -17.53 -0.86 15.87
N HIS A 400 -17.36 0.11 14.97
CA HIS A 400 -18.39 1.08 14.57
C HIS A 400 -18.16 1.48 13.11
N GLY A 401 -19.15 2.15 12.51
CA GLY A 401 -19.10 2.52 11.09
C GLY A 401 -19.71 1.42 10.21
N HIS A 402 -19.67 1.65 8.89
CA HIS A 402 -20.41 0.88 7.88
C HIS A 402 -19.59 0.75 6.60
N ASN A 403 -19.94 -0.24 5.78
CA ASN A 403 -19.43 -0.44 4.43
C ASN A 403 -17.90 -0.60 4.34
N ASP A 404 -17.29 -1.19 5.38
CA ASP A 404 -15.89 -1.58 5.34
C ASP A 404 -15.71 -2.93 4.62
N SER A 405 -14.54 -3.12 4.00
CA SER A 405 -14.17 -4.36 3.31
C SER A 405 -12.98 -5.05 3.98
N PHE A 406 -13.13 -6.34 4.27
CA PHE A 406 -12.14 -7.20 4.94
C PHE A 406 -11.83 -8.41 4.05
N TYR A 407 -10.68 -8.44 3.37
CA TYR A 407 -10.45 -9.51 2.40
C TYR A 407 -9.02 -9.96 2.17
N GLY A 408 -8.83 -11.23 1.79
CA GLY A 408 -7.51 -11.78 1.50
C GLY A 408 -6.57 -11.80 2.71
N ASN A 409 -7.09 -11.74 3.94
CA ASN A 409 -6.27 -11.78 5.15
C ASN A 409 -6.03 -13.22 5.60
N PHE A 410 -4.89 -13.47 6.23
CA PHE A 410 -4.53 -14.77 6.78
C PHE A 410 -4.44 -14.71 8.32
N PHE A 411 -5.17 -15.60 8.99
CA PHE A 411 -5.18 -15.72 10.45
C PHE A 411 -4.70 -17.11 10.88
N PHE A 412 -3.72 -17.14 11.77
CA PHE A 412 -3.15 -18.39 12.28
C PHE A 412 -3.12 -18.37 13.80
N GLY A 413 -3.74 -19.36 14.40
CA GLY A 413 -3.57 -19.70 15.81
C GLY A 413 -2.78 -21.00 15.98
N ASP A 414 -2.70 -21.43 17.23
CA ASP A 414 -2.08 -22.69 17.65
C ASP A 414 -3.12 -23.74 18.12
N GLY A 415 -4.42 -23.38 18.07
CA GLY A 415 -5.53 -24.19 18.58
C GLY A 415 -5.62 -24.27 20.11
N ALA A 416 -4.71 -23.60 20.83
CA ALA A 416 -4.50 -23.76 22.27
C ALA A 416 -4.63 -22.44 23.04
N LYS A 417 -3.95 -21.37 22.62
CA LYS A 417 -3.98 -20.06 23.27
C LYS A 417 -5.40 -19.50 23.23
N ALA A 418 -6.00 -19.31 24.40
CA ALA A 418 -7.34 -18.76 24.52
C ALA A 418 -7.39 -17.32 23.99
N GLY A 419 -8.51 -16.94 23.37
CA GLY A 419 -8.75 -15.57 22.90
C GLY A 419 -8.18 -15.25 21.52
N VAL A 420 -7.61 -16.22 20.82
CA VAL A 420 -7.14 -16.04 19.43
C VAL A 420 -8.33 -16.12 18.47
N GLY A 421 -8.67 -15.01 17.82
CA GLY A 421 -9.84 -14.91 16.95
C GLY A 421 -9.55 -14.26 15.58
N GLY A 422 -10.58 -14.25 14.73
CA GLY A 422 -10.53 -13.62 13.40
C GLY A 422 -11.29 -12.30 13.37
N PHE A 423 -12.44 -12.24 12.68
CA PHE A 423 -13.27 -11.05 12.56
C PHE A 423 -14.43 -11.01 13.56
N ARG A 424 -14.73 -9.80 14.06
CA ARG A 424 -15.94 -9.47 14.82
C ARG A 424 -16.63 -8.26 14.19
N ILE A 425 -17.89 -8.40 13.82
CA ILE A 425 -18.57 -7.45 12.95
C ILE A 425 -19.83 -6.88 13.61
N TYR A 426 -19.90 -5.55 13.68
CA TYR A 426 -21.10 -4.76 13.98
C TYR A 426 -21.34 -3.78 12.83
N GLY A 427 -22.54 -3.21 12.72
CA GLY A 427 -22.84 -2.22 11.67
C GLY A 427 -23.18 -2.81 10.31
N ASN A 428 -23.38 -1.93 9.33
CA ASN A 428 -24.09 -2.25 8.08
C ASN A 428 -23.14 -2.42 6.89
N ASP A 429 -23.55 -3.23 5.92
CA ASP A 429 -22.99 -3.32 4.57
C ASP A 429 -21.52 -3.76 4.48
N HIS A 430 -20.98 -4.40 5.52
CA HIS A 430 -19.61 -4.92 5.50
C HIS A 430 -19.46 -6.10 4.54
N LYS A 431 -18.28 -6.21 3.92
CA LYS A 431 -17.90 -7.32 3.04
C LYS A 431 -16.70 -8.05 3.63
N ILE A 432 -16.82 -9.35 3.84
CA ILE A 432 -15.78 -10.21 4.40
C ILE A 432 -15.55 -11.38 3.45
N TYR A 433 -14.44 -11.36 2.69
CA TYR A 433 -14.25 -12.35 1.63
C TYR A 433 -12.81 -12.78 1.36
N ASN A 434 -12.61 -13.96 0.78
CA ASN A 434 -11.29 -14.51 0.46
C ASN A 434 -10.32 -14.59 1.64
N ASN A 435 -10.80 -14.63 2.89
CA ASN A 435 -9.93 -14.73 4.06
C ASN A 435 -9.68 -16.19 4.41
N TYR A 436 -8.46 -16.49 4.88
CA TYR A 436 -8.04 -17.80 5.34
C TYR A 436 -7.80 -17.78 6.86
N PHE A 437 -8.35 -18.76 7.57
CA PHE A 437 -8.23 -18.89 9.01
C PHE A 437 -7.84 -20.31 9.38
N GLU A 438 -6.87 -20.47 10.27
CA GLU A 438 -6.43 -21.78 10.73
C GLU A 438 -6.17 -21.80 12.24
N LYS A 439 -6.71 -22.82 12.93
CA LYS A 439 -6.43 -23.15 14.34
C LYS A 439 -6.70 -22.01 15.32
N LEU A 440 -7.78 -21.26 15.11
CA LEU A 440 -8.22 -20.23 16.05
C LEU A 440 -8.94 -20.84 17.25
N THR A 441 -8.95 -20.15 18.39
CA THR A 441 -9.66 -20.61 19.59
C THR A 441 -11.02 -19.94 19.81
N GLN A 442 -11.26 -18.82 19.15
CA GLN A 442 -12.58 -18.17 19.03
C GLN A 442 -13.23 -18.45 17.67
N ALA A 443 -14.41 -17.87 17.42
CA ALA A 443 -15.01 -17.85 16.10
C ALA A 443 -14.07 -17.16 15.09
N ALA A 444 -13.89 -17.76 13.91
CA ALA A 444 -13.08 -17.14 12.86
C ALA A 444 -13.77 -15.90 12.27
N ILE A 445 -15.08 -15.97 12.09
CA ILE A 445 -15.91 -14.82 11.69
C ILE A 445 -17.14 -14.80 12.58
N ASN A 446 -17.41 -13.66 13.24
CA ASN A 446 -18.63 -13.44 14.01
C ASN A 446 -19.36 -12.19 13.48
N ILE A 447 -20.50 -12.39 12.81
CA ILE A 447 -21.49 -11.32 12.60
C ILE A 447 -22.26 -11.22 13.91
N ASP A 448 -21.84 -10.32 14.79
CA ASP A 448 -22.31 -10.34 16.16
C ASP A 448 -23.70 -9.71 16.29
N GLY A 449 -24.37 -9.95 17.42
CA GLY A 449 -25.61 -9.23 17.73
C GLY A 449 -25.35 -7.78 18.13
N GLY A 450 -26.40 -6.97 18.22
CA GLY A 450 -26.33 -5.58 18.67
C GLY A 450 -27.03 -5.35 20.01
N ASP A 451 -26.59 -4.33 20.74
CA ASP A 451 -27.32 -3.73 21.88
C ASP A 451 -28.03 -2.42 21.50
N PHE A 452 -27.91 -2.01 20.24
CA PHE A 452 -28.64 -0.91 19.63
C PHE A 452 -29.02 -1.22 18.18
N ASP A 453 -30.19 -0.73 17.75
CA ASP A 453 -30.65 -0.88 16.38
C ASP A 453 -30.86 0.52 15.76
N ALA A 454 -29.93 0.93 14.92
CA ALA A 454 -29.98 2.20 14.17
C ALA A 454 -30.76 2.08 12.85
N GLY A 455 -31.34 0.91 12.58
CA GLY A 455 -32.02 0.58 11.34
C GLY A 455 -31.07 0.28 10.17
N PRO A 456 -31.64 -0.16 9.03
CA PRO A 456 -30.88 -0.62 7.86
C PRO A 456 -30.04 0.48 7.21
N ASN A 457 -30.34 1.75 7.43
CA ASN A 457 -29.57 2.88 6.88
C ASN A 457 -28.52 3.42 7.87
N GLY A 458 -28.60 3.04 9.15
CA GLY A 458 -27.73 3.58 10.20
C GLY A 458 -27.94 5.07 10.47
N ASP A 459 -29.16 5.58 10.29
CA ASP A 459 -29.51 7.00 10.38
C ASP A 459 -30.41 7.36 11.59
N ASN A 460 -30.97 6.35 12.28
CA ASN A 460 -31.81 6.56 13.46
C ASN A 460 -31.01 6.39 14.77
N TYR A 461 -30.27 7.42 15.16
CA TYR A 461 -29.44 7.40 16.38
C TYR A 461 -29.28 8.77 17.02
N THR A 462 -28.94 8.79 18.31
CA THR A 462 -28.44 9.97 19.01
C THR A 462 -26.93 9.86 19.25
N SER A 463 -26.26 10.95 19.63
CA SER A 463 -24.81 10.94 19.84
C SER A 463 -24.34 9.95 20.92
N THR A 464 -25.19 9.63 21.91
CA THR A 464 -24.86 8.62 22.94
C THR A 464 -24.90 7.20 22.40
N ASP A 465 -25.72 6.95 21.38
CA ASP A 465 -25.85 5.63 20.75
C ASP A 465 -24.63 5.25 19.89
N LEU A 466 -23.81 6.23 19.48
CA LEU A 466 -22.58 5.98 18.70
C LEU A 466 -21.55 5.10 19.42
N THR A 467 -21.65 4.98 20.75
CA THR A 467 -20.76 4.14 21.57
C THR A 467 -21.22 2.67 21.67
N LYS A 468 -22.46 2.39 21.27
CA LYS A 468 -23.09 1.08 21.38
C LYS A 468 -22.59 0.08 20.32
N HIS A 469 -23.02 -1.16 20.43
CA HIS A 469 -22.83 -2.22 19.44
C HIS A 469 -24.04 -2.24 18.52
N TRP A 470 -23.87 -1.69 17.32
CA TRP A 470 -24.98 -1.57 16.39
C TRP A 470 -25.28 -2.92 15.75
N ARG A 471 -26.58 -3.25 15.71
CA ARG A 471 -27.13 -4.38 14.96
C ARG A 471 -26.56 -4.37 13.54
N ALA A 472 -26.11 -5.53 13.09
CA ALA A 472 -25.57 -5.69 11.75
C ALA A 472 -26.68 -5.86 10.70
N TYR A 473 -26.59 -5.11 9.61
CA TYR A 473 -27.45 -5.25 8.42
C TYR A 473 -26.63 -5.56 7.17
N ARG A 474 -27.11 -6.48 6.33
CA ARG A 474 -26.55 -6.75 4.99
C ARG A 474 -25.05 -7.04 4.97
N VAL A 475 -24.53 -7.66 6.03
CA VAL A 475 -23.14 -8.12 6.07
C VAL A 475 -23.02 -9.32 5.14
N GLN A 476 -22.01 -9.30 4.27
CA GLN A 476 -21.75 -10.37 3.31
C GLN A 476 -20.45 -11.09 3.67
N VAL A 477 -20.55 -12.38 3.98
CA VAL A 477 -19.44 -13.27 4.29
C VAL A 477 -19.33 -14.30 3.18
N THR A 478 -18.39 -14.09 2.25
CA THR A 478 -18.32 -14.85 1.00
C THR A 478 -16.95 -15.43 0.71
N ASN A 479 -16.86 -16.66 0.21
CA ASN A 479 -15.59 -17.22 -0.27
C ASN A 479 -14.46 -17.20 0.79
N ASN A 480 -14.76 -17.47 2.06
CA ASN A 480 -13.73 -17.62 3.10
C ASN A 480 -13.44 -19.11 3.34
N THR A 481 -12.21 -19.42 3.79
CA THR A 481 -11.79 -20.77 4.19
C THR A 481 -11.39 -20.78 5.65
N VAL A 482 -12.04 -21.62 6.46
CA VAL A 482 -11.75 -21.80 7.88
C VAL A 482 -11.37 -23.26 8.16
N VAL A 483 -10.22 -23.46 8.80
CA VAL A 483 -9.67 -24.76 9.15
C VAL A 483 -9.46 -24.85 10.67
N ASP A 484 -10.13 -25.81 11.33
CA ASP A 484 -9.95 -26.14 12.75
C ASP A 484 -10.07 -24.96 13.72
N SER A 485 -11.07 -24.08 13.53
CA SER A 485 -11.44 -23.11 14.59
C SER A 485 -12.24 -23.79 15.69
N LYS A 486 -11.79 -23.66 16.94
CA LYS A 486 -12.26 -24.49 18.07
C LYS A 486 -13.69 -24.17 18.54
N ALA A 487 -14.05 -22.88 18.58
CA ALA A 487 -15.37 -22.46 19.07
C ALA A 487 -16.45 -22.64 18.00
N SER A 488 -16.24 -22.04 16.83
CA SER A 488 -17.02 -22.20 15.61
C SER A 488 -16.24 -21.62 14.43
N SER A 489 -16.58 -21.97 13.19
CA SER A 489 -15.96 -21.31 12.03
C SER A 489 -16.63 -19.97 11.74
N ILE A 490 -17.93 -19.96 11.46
CA ILE A 490 -18.71 -18.74 11.19
C ILE A 490 -19.88 -18.69 12.15
N ALA A 491 -20.03 -17.58 12.87
CA ALA A 491 -21.10 -17.36 13.83
C ALA A 491 -21.97 -16.15 13.48
N VAL A 492 -23.25 -16.25 13.84
CA VAL A 492 -24.28 -15.22 13.65
C VAL A 492 -24.99 -15.00 14.98
N GLY A 493 -24.85 -13.79 15.53
CA GLY A 493 -25.58 -13.33 16.69
C GLY A 493 -25.13 -13.93 18.03
N LEU A 494 -23.82 -14.08 18.28
CA LEU A 494 -23.33 -14.65 19.55
C LEU A 494 -23.73 -13.83 20.79
N SER A 495 -23.66 -12.50 20.69
CA SER A 495 -23.82 -11.56 21.81
C SER A 495 -25.06 -10.67 21.69
N TYR A 496 -25.34 -9.90 22.75
CA TYR A 496 -26.35 -8.84 22.83
C TYR A 496 -27.79 -9.29 22.47
N THR A 497 -28.71 -8.35 22.23
CA THR A 497 -30.15 -8.64 22.10
C THR A 497 -30.57 -8.78 20.64
N TYR A 498 -30.13 -7.86 19.78
CA TYR A 498 -30.58 -7.76 18.40
C TYR A 498 -29.81 -8.71 17.48
N ALA A 499 -30.51 -9.65 16.83
CA ALA A 499 -29.91 -10.54 15.84
C ALA A 499 -29.55 -9.80 14.53
N PRO A 500 -28.50 -10.20 13.80
CA PRO A 500 -28.22 -9.66 12.45
C PRO A 500 -29.41 -9.76 11.49
N VAL A 501 -29.46 -8.89 10.47
CA VAL A 501 -30.55 -8.81 9.49
C VAL A 501 -30.02 -8.74 8.07
N ASP A 502 -30.73 -9.36 7.14
CA ASP A 502 -30.49 -9.33 5.69
C ASP A 502 -29.04 -9.68 5.30
N SER A 503 -28.34 -10.39 6.19
CA SER A 503 -26.95 -10.77 6.00
C SER A 503 -26.87 -12.02 5.16
N ARG A 504 -25.67 -12.33 4.66
CA ARG A 504 -25.45 -13.48 3.79
C ARG A 504 -24.15 -14.20 4.11
N ILE A 505 -24.22 -15.52 4.20
CA ILE A 505 -23.09 -16.44 4.37
C ILE A 505 -23.09 -17.37 3.15
N ALA A 506 -22.19 -17.12 2.20
CA ALA A 506 -22.20 -17.84 0.93
C ALA A 506 -20.84 -18.34 0.48
N ASN A 507 -20.81 -19.52 -0.14
CA ASN A 507 -19.61 -20.06 -0.77
C ASN A 507 -18.39 -20.14 0.17
N ASN A 508 -18.58 -20.32 1.48
CA ASN A 508 -17.48 -20.49 2.43
C ASN A 508 -17.16 -21.98 2.60
N ILE A 509 -15.92 -22.31 2.94
CA ILE A 509 -15.53 -23.63 3.43
C ILE A 509 -15.21 -23.55 4.92
N ALA A 510 -15.85 -24.41 5.71
CA ALA A 510 -15.48 -24.68 7.09
C ALA A 510 -15.12 -26.16 7.25
N LYS A 511 -13.84 -26.47 7.50
CA LYS A 511 -13.38 -27.82 7.83
C LYS A 511 -12.85 -27.81 9.26
N GLY A 512 -13.29 -28.71 10.11
CA GLY A 512 -12.84 -28.74 11.49
C GLY A 512 -13.18 -30.02 12.21
N SER A 513 -12.73 -30.12 13.45
CA SER A 513 -12.92 -31.29 14.31
C SER A 513 -13.69 -31.00 15.61
N ALA A 514 -14.05 -29.74 15.87
CA ALA A 514 -14.73 -29.30 17.08
C ALA A 514 -15.67 -28.11 16.80
N GLY A 515 -16.65 -27.93 17.70
CA GLY A 515 -17.66 -26.88 17.61
C GLY A 515 -18.66 -27.07 16.46
N PRO A 516 -19.74 -26.28 16.44
CA PRO A 516 -20.53 -26.09 15.23
C PRO A 516 -19.70 -25.30 14.19
N LEU A 517 -19.58 -25.81 12.97
CA LEU A 517 -18.86 -25.14 11.90
C LEU A 517 -19.56 -23.82 11.54
N TYR A 518 -20.88 -23.86 11.37
CA TYR A 518 -21.74 -22.69 11.24
C TYR A 518 -22.59 -22.57 12.50
N ASN A 519 -22.67 -21.39 13.11
CA ASN A 519 -23.36 -21.21 14.39
C ASN A 519 -24.32 -20.02 14.33
N GLU A 520 -25.59 -20.26 14.04
CA GLU A 520 -26.65 -19.28 14.20
C GLU A 520 -27.16 -19.28 15.65
N ALA A 521 -26.48 -18.52 16.52
CA ALA A 521 -26.81 -18.43 17.94
C ALA A 521 -28.09 -17.62 18.21
N LYS A 522 -28.49 -16.76 17.27
CA LYS A 522 -29.78 -16.07 17.28
C LYS A 522 -30.48 -16.27 15.96
N THR A 523 -31.77 -16.59 16.01
CA THR A 523 -32.62 -16.64 14.83
C THR A 523 -32.56 -15.32 14.07
N SER A 524 -32.09 -15.40 12.84
CA SER A 524 -31.98 -14.28 11.90
C SER A 524 -32.67 -14.66 10.58
N ASN A 525 -32.73 -13.71 9.64
CA ASN A 525 -33.08 -13.98 8.25
C ASN A 525 -31.82 -14.05 7.37
N THR A 526 -30.67 -14.38 7.96
CA THR A 526 -29.41 -14.54 7.23
C THR A 526 -29.55 -15.64 6.19
N VAL A 527 -29.19 -15.33 4.95
CA VAL A 527 -29.21 -16.30 3.85
C VAL A 527 -27.93 -17.13 3.88
N PHE A 528 -28.07 -18.45 3.89
CA PHE A 528 -26.98 -19.39 3.71
C PHE A 528 -27.09 -20.02 2.31
N GLU A 529 -26.01 -20.05 1.53
CA GLU A 529 -26.02 -20.70 0.22
C GLU A 529 -24.64 -21.17 -0.24
N GLY A 530 -24.57 -22.36 -0.85
CA GLY A 530 -23.35 -22.86 -1.48
C GLY A 530 -22.18 -23.10 -0.54
N ASN A 531 -22.39 -23.17 0.77
CA ASN A 531 -21.32 -23.40 1.74
C ASN A 531 -20.91 -24.88 1.78
N ILE A 532 -19.69 -25.16 2.23
CA ILE A 532 -19.21 -26.52 2.56
C ILE A 532 -18.83 -26.56 4.04
N GLY A 533 -19.34 -27.56 4.75
CA GLY A 533 -18.88 -27.90 6.10
C GLY A 533 -18.44 -29.36 6.19
N TYR A 534 -17.38 -29.68 6.94
CA TYR A 534 -16.93 -31.06 7.11
C TYR A 534 -16.14 -31.31 8.40
N GLY A 535 -16.29 -32.51 8.96
CA GLY A 535 -15.46 -33.06 10.05
C GLY A 535 -15.96 -32.81 11.48
N ALA A 536 -16.91 -31.89 11.67
CA ALA A 536 -17.54 -31.59 12.96
C ALA A 536 -19.05 -31.39 12.80
N SER A 537 -19.73 -30.91 13.85
CA SER A 537 -21.15 -30.55 13.76
C SER A 537 -21.33 -29.49 12.69
N LEU A 538 -22.18 -29.75 11.69
CA LEU A 538 -22.30 -28.87 10.53
C LEU A 538 -22.82 -27.49 10.92
N ASP A 539 -23.93 -27.47 11.64
CA ASP A 539 -24.61 -26.27 12.10
C ASP A 539 -25.35 -26.58 13.42
N ASN A 540 -25.67 -25.56 14.22
CA ASN A 540 -26.57 -25.69 15.37
C ASN A 540 -28.06 -25.58 14.96
N VAL A 541 -28.34 -25.06 13.77
CA VAL A 541 -29.66 -25.05 13.13
C VAL A 541 -29.66 -25.99 11.92
N SER A 542 -30.76 -26.71 11.68
CA SER A 542 -30.84 -27.64 10.54
C SER A 542 -30.78 -26.86 9.21
N ARG A 543 -29.94 -27.33 8.28
CA ARG A 543 -29.75 -26.73 6.95
C ARG A 543 -29.89 -27.75 5.83
N THR A 544 -30.37 -27.27 4.70
CA THR A 544 -30.41 -28.03 3.44
C THR A 544 -29.02 -28.11 2.81
N SER A 545 -28.83 -29.08 1.90
CA SER A 545 -27.57 -29.21 1.15
C SER A 545 -27.30 -28.04 0.18
N SER A 546 -28.32 -27.27 -0.20
CA SER A 546 -28.15 -26.03 -0.97
C SER A 546 -27.61 -24.90 -0.11
N GLU A 547 -27.91 -24.89 1.20
CA GLU A 547 -27.38 -23.92 2.15
C GLU A 547 -25.95 -24.30 2.57
N ILE A 548 -25.77 -25.54 3.03
CA ILE A 548 -24.49 -26.09 3.51
C ILE A 548 -24.35 -27.57 3.10
N LYS A 549 -23.37 -27.89 2.25
CA LYS A 549 -23.02 -29.25 1.86
C LYS A 549 -22.11 -29.88 2.93
N ASN A 550 -22.51 -31.03 3.47
CA ASN A 550 -21.66 -31.82 4.35
C ASN A 550 -20.75 -32.75 3.53
N ILE A 551 -19.60 -32.26 3.08
CA ILE A 551 -18.70 -32.98 2.18
C ILE A 551 -17.24 -32.53 2.41
N ASP A 552 -16.29 -33.47 2.37
CA ASP A 552 -14.87 -33.11 2.51
C ASP A 552 -14.46 -32.19 1.35
N PRO A 553 -13.89 -30.99 1.61
CA PRO A 553 -13.35 -30.14 0.56
C PRO A 553 -12.10 -30.71 -0.11
N LEU A 554 -11.53 -31.82 0.39
CA LEU A 554 -10.36 -32.50 -0.16
C LEU A 554 -9.16 -31.57 -0.31
N PHE A 555 -8.78 -30.93 0.81
CA PHE A 555 -7.59 -30.10 0.87
C PHE A 555 -6.29 -30.90 0.82
N ALA A 556 -5.25 -30.28 0.27
CA ALA A 556 -3.85 -30.67 0.43
C ALA A 556 -3.02 -29.48 0.90
N VAL A 557 -1.95 -29.75 1.64
CA VAL A 557 -1.04 -28.68 2.12
C VAL A 557 -0.15 -28.22 0.97
N SER A 558 -0.18 -26.93 0.67
CA SER A 558 0.69 -26.26 -0.30
C SER A 558 1.08 -24.89 0.21
N GLY A 559 2.38 -24.56 0.24
CA GLY A 559 2.87 -23.29 0.78
C GLY A 559 2.54 -23.05 2.25
N GLY A 560 2.28 -24.11 3.02
CA GLY A 560 1.83 -24.02 4.42
C GLY A 560 0.35 -23.70 4.60
N LEU A 561 -0.45 -23.74 3.53
CA LEU A 561 -1.90 -23.50 3.53
C LEU A 561 -2.66 -24.77 3.11
N GLN A 562 -3.90 -24.93 3.58
CA GLN A 562 -4.84 -25.92 3.05
C GLN A 562 -5.45 -25.42 1.74
N LYS A 563 -5.08 -26.04 0.61
CA LYS A 563 -5.53 -25.66 -0.74
C LYS A 563 -6.35 -26.75 -1.39
N LEU A 564 -7.21 -26.38 -2.34
CA LEU A 564 -8.04 -27.31 -3.07
C LEU A 564 -7.18 -28.28 -3.88
N THR A 565 -7.56 -29.55 -3.90
CA THR A 565 -7.01 -30.52 -4.85
C THR A 565 -7.86 -30.56 -6.11
N SER A 566 -7.32 -31.13 -7.20
CA SER A 566 -8.06 -31.31 -8.46
C SER A 566 -9.35 -32.14 -8.34
N ALA A 567 -9.52 -32.87 -7.24
CA ALA A 567 -10.70 -33.68 -6.96
C ALA A 567 -11.74 -32.95 -6.09
N SER A 568 -11.44 -31.72 -5.66
CA SER A 568 -12.27 -31.01 -4.69
C SER A 568 -13.68 -30.75 -5.22
N PRO A 569 -14.74 -31.02 -4.42
CA PRO A 569 -16.11 -30.67 -4.76
C PRO A 569 -16.40 -29.17 -4.71
N ALA A 570 -15.43 -28.35 -4.26
CA ALA A 570 -15.55 -26.90 -4.21
C ALA A 570 -15.32 -26.23 -5.57
N ILE A 571 -14.65 -26.93 -6.50
CA ILE A 571 -14.23 -26.36 -7.78
C ILE A 571 -15.45 -26.03 -8.64
N ASN A 572 -15.50 -24.79 -9.15
CA ASN A 572 -16.56 -24.21 -9.97
C ASN A 572 -17.97 -24.35 -9.36
N ALA A 573 -18.05 -24.52 -8.04
CA ALA A 573 -19.28 -24.90 -7.35
C ALA A 573 -19.96 -23.74 -6.59
N ALA A 574 -19.38 -22.54 -6.63
CA ALA A 574 -19.98 -21.37 -6.00
C ALA A 574 -21.31 -21.00 -6.67
N VAL A 575 -22.21 -20.44 -5.87
CA VAL A 575 -23.55 -20.00 -6.31
C VAL A 575 -23.75 -18.52 -6.03
N GLY A 576 -24.79 -17.93 -6.63
CA GLY A 576 -25.09 -16.50 -6.49
C GLY A 576 -24.16 -15.62 -7.33
N SER A 577 -24.25 -14.30 -7.13
CA SER A 577 -23.44 -13.31 -7.85
C SER A 577 -22.83 -12.33 -6.86
N TYR A 578 -21.50 -12.28 -6.83
CA TYR A 578 -20.71 -11.46 -5.90
C TYR A 578 -19.63 -10.71 -6.68
N PRO A 579 -19.99 -9.62 -7.39
CA PRO A 579 -19.08 -8.95 -8.33
C PRO A 579 -17.84 -8.30 -7.69
N TYR A 580 -17.83 -8.19 -6.35
CA TYR A 580 -16.66 -7.68 -5.59
C TYR A 580 -15.61 -8.77 -5.29
N VAL A 581 -15.90 -10.05 -5.57
CA VAL A 581 -14.95 -11.17 -5.44
C VAL A 581 -14.33 -11.42 -6.81
N THR A 582 -13.26 -10.68 -7.13
CA THR A 582 -12.65 -10.66 -8.47
C THR A 582 -11.43 -11.58 -8.62
N ASP A 583 -10.75 -11.89 -7.52
CA ASP A 583 -9.63 -12.81 -7.42
C ASP A 583 -9.78 -13.67 -6.16
N ASP A 584 -8.77 -14.46 -5.82
CA ASP A 584 -8.72 -15.34 -4.66
C ASP A 584 -7.66 -14.89 -3.62
N MET A 585 -7.44 -15.69 -2.57
CA MET A 585 -6.44 -15.39 -1.54
C MET A 585 -5.01 -15.35 -2.05
N ASP A 586 -4.70 -16.03 -3.16
CA ASP A 586 -3.38 -16.03 -3.82
C ASP A 586 -3.20 -14.89 -4.83
N GLY A 587 -4.28 -14.18 -5.17
CA GLY A 587 -4.32 -13.15 -6.21
C GLY A 587 -4.53 -13.70 -7.62
N GLN A 588 -5.06 -14.91 -7.75
CA GLN A 588 -5.43 -15.53 -9.00
C GLN A 588 -6.86 -15.12 -9.37
N THR A 589 -7.07 -14.75 -10.64
CA THR A 589 -8.40 -14.33 -11.13
C THR A 589 -9.38 -15.49 -11.07
N ARG A 590 -10.60 -15.20 -10.63
CA ARG A 590 -11.70 -16.16 -10.67
C ARG A 590 -12.42 -16.09 -12.01
N SER A 591 -12.65 -17.25 -12.64
CA SER A 591 -13.38 -17.32 -13.92
C SER A 591 -14.76 -17.94 -13.74
N VAL A 592 -14.82 -19.07 -13.03
CA VAL A 592 -16.02 -19.66 -12.47
C VAL A 592 -15.69 -19.95 -11.01
N ASN A 593 -16.28 -19.20 -10.09
CA ASN A 593 -15.80 -19.16 -8.72
C ASN A 593 -15.86 -20.55 -8.05
N ASP A 594 -14.77 -20.90 -7.38
CA ASP A 594 -14.74 -21.98 -6.40
C ASP A 594 -15.42 -21.57 -5.10
N ILE A 595 -15.85 -22.55 -4.31
CA ILE A 595 -16.24 -22.33 -2.90
C ILE A 595 -14.95 -22.18 -2.07
N GLY A 596 -14.91 -21.20 -1.17
CA GLY A 596 -13.75 -20.93 -0.31
C GLY A 596 -12.82 -19.83 -0.85
N ALA A 597 -11.75 -19.59 -0.09
CA ALA A 597 -10.80 -18.50 -0.33
C ALA A 597 -9.78 -18.78 -1.44
N ASP A 598 -9.53 -20.05 -1.73
CA ASP A 598 -8.67 -20.55 -2.80
C ASP A 598 -9.48 -20.65 -4.10
N GLU A 599 -8.88 -20.30 -5.23
CA GLU A 599 -9.34 -20.73 -6.56
C GLU A 599 -8.38 -21.81 -7.06
N TYR A 600 -8.87 -22.99 -7.38
CA TYR A 600 -8.05 -24.06 -7.91
C TYR A 600 -7.47 -23.67 -9.26
N SER A 601 -6.20 -23.27 -9.25
CA SER A 601 -5.53 -22.74 -10.42
C SER A 601 -4.03 -23.03 -10.39
N THR A 602 -3.45 -23.10 -11.59
CA THR A 602 -2.00 -23.23 -11.80
C THR A 602 -1.32 -21.88 -12.04
N SER A 603 -2.06 -20.78 -11.97
CA SER A 603 -1.52 -19.43 -12.12
C SER A 603 -0.52 -19.10 -11.01
N SER A 604 0.37 -18.14 -11.25
CA SER A 604 1.35 -17.73 -10.24
C SER A 604 0.65 -17.17 -8.99
N VAL A 605 1.05 -17.67 -7.83
CA VAL A 605 0.67 -17.09 -6.53
C VAL A 605 1.43 -15.79 -6.33
N VAL A 606 0.71 -14.68 -6.16
CA VAL A 606 1.28 -13.34 -5.95
C VAL A 606 1.03 -12.81 -4.53
N ARG A 607 0.17 -13.47 -3.76
CA ARG A 607 -0.11 -13.18 -2.35
C ARG A 607 0.15 -14.43 -1.51
N LYS A 608 0.83 -14.25 -0.39
CA LYS A 608 1.17 -15.31 0.56
C LYS A 608 1.12 -14.76 1.99
N PRO A 609 0.99 -15.61 3.02
CA PRO A 609 1.17 -15.19 4.39
C PRO A 609 2.53 -14.52 4.58
N LEU A 610 2.53 -13.36 5.22
CA LEU A 610 3.74 -12.57 5.45
C LEU A 610 4.59 -13.15 6.57
N THR A 611 5.89 -12.94 6.44
CA THR A 611 6.92 -13.23 7.43
C THR A 611 7.70 -11.97 7.75
N THR A 612 8.57 -12.02 8.75
CA THR A 612 9.46 -10.88 9.08
C THR A 612 10.43 -10.52 7.95
N ALA A 613 10.59 -11.36 6.91
CA ALA A 613 11.36 -11.03 5.72
C ALA A 613 10.59 -10.12 4.74
N ASP A 614 9.26 -10.11 4.81
CA ASP A 614 8.39 -9.36 3.89
C ASP A 614 7.98 -7.99 4.46
N VAL A 615 8.26 -7.72 5.74
CA VAL A 615 7.81 -6.51 6.46
C VAL A 615 8.90 -5.87 7.33
N GLY A 616 8.63 -4.67 7.80
CA GLY A 616 9.48 -3.95 8.73
C GLY A 616 10.67 -3.24 8.06
N PRO A 617 11.57 -2.65 8.84
CA PRO A 617 12.54 -1.67 8.33
C PRO A 617 13.53 -2.19 7.30
N ALA A 618 13.81 -3.50 7.32
CA ALA A 618 14.77 -4.14 6.43
C ALA A 618 14.12 -4.82 5.22
N ALA A 619 12.78 -4.86 5.14
CA ALA A 619 12.10 -5.47 4.00
C ALA A 619 12.32 -4.65 2.70
N PRO A 620 12.24 -5.30 1.52
CA PRO A 620 12.57 -4.70 0.23
C PRO A 620 11.89 -3.36 -0.06
#